data_AF-A0A2S0M0Q3-F1
#
_entry.id   AF-A0A2S0M0Q3-F1
#
_cell.length_a   1.000
_cell.length_b   1.000
_cell.length_c   1.000
_cell.angle_alpha   90.00
_cell.angle_beta   90.00
_cell.angle_gamma   90.00
#
_symmetry.space_group_name_H-M   'P 1'
#
loop_
_entity.id
_entity.type
_entity.pdbx_description
1 polymer ?
#
loop_
_entity_poly.entity_id
_entity_poly.type
_entity_poly.pdbx_seq_one_letter_code
_entity_poly.pdbx_strand_id
1 'polypeptide(L)'
;MFSLKASPMADAMLTRALWKPAPATDLDAYAAVLHTVDDAAAWEWNGIPAHVEPFFQSGDDTPDALFVSARFGALAASLMVELDTEQLARADTWGGVLEMVTDDLNDAHASLLRSFPPAPPRADGLGQRLVNRDSIRAEIDDNPNLTESQRLRLMAALDSEIDDAIEACTRSVEDQLYAVHDELQALVVADLTS
;
A
#
# COMPACT_ATOMS: atom_id res chain seq x y z
N MET A 1 4.99 -0.89 -3.68
CA MET A 1 5.90 -0.94 -4.84
C MET A 1 6.67 -2.24 -4.74
N PHE A 2 6.68 -2.99 -5.84
CA PHE A 2 7.44 -4.21 -5.97
C PHE A 2 8.91 -3.89 -6.22
N SER A 3 9.78 -4.69 -5.61
CA SER A 3 11.21 -4.66 -5.82
C SER A 3 11.77 -6.07 -5.73
N LEU A 4 12.79 -6.35 -6.54
CA LEU A 4 13.62 -7.54 -6.40
C LEU A 4 14.72 -7.25 -5.38
N LYS A 5 14.73 -8.02 -4.29
CA LYS A 5 15.81 -8.01 -3.32
C LYS A 5 16.96 -8.88 -3.83
N ALA A 6 18.17 -8.37 -3.71
CA ALA A 6 19.39 -9.13 -3.95
C ALA A 6 19.49 -10.27 -2.93
N SER A 7 18.92 -11.43 -3.27
CA SER A 7 19.20 -12.68 -2.57
C SER A 7 20.48 -13.26 -3.15
N PRO A 8 21.45 -13.72 -2.35
CA PRO A 8 22.68 -14.34 -2.86
C PRO A 8 22.41 -15.53 -3.81
N MET A 9 21.28 -16.23 -3.65
CA MET A 9 20.86 -17.29 -4.58
C MET A 9 20.33 -16.72 -5.89
N ALA A 10 19.46 -15.71 -5.84
CA ALA A 10 18.97 -15.02 -7.05
C ALA A 10 20.14 -14.39 -7.81
N ASP A 11 21.03 -13.69 -7.11
CA ASP A 11 22.24 -13.10 -7.66
C ASP A 11 23.14 -14.17 -8.28
N ALA A 12 23.40 -15.30 -7.61
CA ALA A 12 24.23 -16.38 -8.16
C ALA A 12 23.64 -17.02 -9.42
N MET A 13 22.31 -17.06 -9.54
CA MET A 13 21.64 -17.56 -10.74
C MET A 13 21.67 -16.55 -11.88
N LEU A 14 21.53 -15.26 -11.58
CA LEU A 14 21.60 -14.16 -12.54
C LEU A 14 23.02 -13.83 -12.99
N THR A 15 24.02 -14.02 -12.14
CA THR A 15 25.44 -13.69 -12.40
C THR A 15 26.24 -14.82 -13.06
N ARG A 16 25.64 -15.99 -13.35
CA ARG A 16 26.25 -16.97 -14.25
C ARG A 16 26.31 -16.37 -15.66
N ALA A 17 27.45 -15.76 -15.96
CA ALA A 17 27.80 -14.77 -17.00
C ALA A 17 27.31 -14.92 -18.46
N LEU A 18 26.36 -15.80 -18.81
CA LEU A 18 25.90 -16.02 -20.18
C LEU A 18 24.42 -16.35 -20.32
N TRP A 19 23.62 -16.29 -19.25
CA TRP A 19 22.20 -16.53 -19.42
C TRP A 19 21.55 -15.33 -20.14
N LYS A 20 21.29 -15.52 -21.43
CA LYS A 20 20.45 -14.63 -22.24
C LYS A 20 19.00 -15.08 -22.16
N PRO A 21 18.03 -14.16 -22.23
CA PRO A 21 16.63 -14.52 -22.36
C PRO A 21 16.41 -15.41 -23.59
N ALA A 22 15.47 -16.34 -23.46
CA ALA A 22 15.09 -17.24 -24.55
C ALA A 22 14.28 -16.49 -25.63
N PRO A 23 14.08 -17.05 -26.83
CA PRO A 23 13.14 -16.47 -27.80
C PRO A 23 11.76 -16.24 -27.18
N ALA A 24 11.01 -15.24 -27.66
CA ALA A 24 9.69 -14.88 -27.13
C ALA A 24 8.69 -16.06 -27.07
N THR A 25 8.88 -17.05 -27.93
CA THR A 25 8.06 -18.27 -28.01
C THR A 25 8.39 -19.32 -26.94
N ASP A 26 9.51 -19.20 -26.24
CA ASP A 26 9.96 -20.16 -25.23
C ASP A 26 9.45 -19.75 -23.84
N LEU A 27 8.14 -19.83 -23.64
CA LEU A 27 7.50 -19.39 -22.41
C LEU A 27 7.91 -20.23 -21.19
N ASP A 28 8.27 -21.49 -21.40
CA ASP A 28 8.74 -22.40 -20.35
C ASP A 28 10.07 -21.92 -19.75
N ALA A 29 10.99 -21.42 -20.58
CA ALA A 29 12.24 -20.85 -20.09
C ALA A 29 11.99 -19.64 -19.18
N TYR A 30 11.08 -18.75 -19.56
CA TYR A 30 10.69 -17.60 -18.73
C TYR A 30 10.04 -18.05 -17.41
N ALA A 31 9.10 -18.98 -17.46
CA ALA A 31 8.44 -19.52 -16.28
C ALA A 31 9.43 -20.20 -15.32
N ALA A 32 10.40 -20.96 -15.84
CA ALA A 32 11.42 -21.62 -15.02
C ALA A 32 12.28 -20.62 -14.23
N VAL A 33 12.66 -19.50 -14.86
CA VAL A 33 13.42 -18.44 -14.17
C VAL A 33 12.58 -17.77 -13.10
N LEU A 34 11.34 -17.40 -13.42
CA LEU A 34 10.43 -16.75 -12.47
C LEU A 34 10.16 -17.64 -11.25
N HIS A 35 9.88 -18.92 -11.45
CA HIS A 35 9.72 -19.88 -10.35
C HIS A 35 10.96 -19.99 -9.48
N THR A 36 12.14 -20.01 -10.08
CA THR A 36 13.37 -20.16 -9.31
C THR A 36 13.66 -18.92 -8.45
N VAL A 37 13.34 -17.73 -8.96
CA VAL A 37 13.45 -16.47 -8.21
C VAL A 37 12.43 -16.40 -7.07
N ASP A 38 11.21 -16.89 -7.32
CA ASP A 38 10.15 -16.97 -6.31
C ASP A 38 10.53 -17.89 -5.14
N ASP A 39 11.07 -19.07 -5.43
CA ASP A 39 11.55 -20.04 -4.42
C ASP A 39 12.64 -19.45 -3.51
N ALA A 40 13.42 -18.49 -4.02
CA ALA A 40 14.42 -17.77 -3.24
C ALA A 40 13.82 -16.67 -2.35
N ALA A 41 12.49 -16.45 -2.40
CA ALA A 41 11.74 -15.39 -1.73
C ALA A 41 12.35 -14.00 -1.97
N ALA A 42 12.76 -13.74 -3.21
CA ALA A 42 13.51 -12.54 -3.56
C ALA A 42 12.63 -11.30 -3.77
N TRP A 43 11.33 -11.45 -4.02
CA TRP A 43 10.45 -10.30 -4.24
C TRP A 43 9.90 -9.72 -2.94
N GLU A 44 9.82 -8.41 -2.90
CA GLU A 44 9.17 -7.66 -1.83
C GLU A 44 8.21 -6.62 -2.41
N TRP A 45 7.08 -6.41 -1.73
CA TRP A 45 6.18 -5.29 -1.94
C TRP A 45 6.21 -4.40 -0.70
N ASN A 46 6.70 -3.16 -0.83
CA ASN A 46 6.84 -2.23 0.30
C ASN A 46 7.57 -2.85 1.52
N GLY A 47 8.59 -3.68 1.28
CA GLY A 47 9.35 -4.38 2.33
C GLY A 47 8.64 -5.61 2.94
N ILE A 48 7.48 -6.00 2.42
CA ILE A 48 6.79 -7.24 2.78
C ILE A 48 7.15 -8.30 1.72
N PRO A 49 7.55 -9.52 2.10
CA PRO A 49 7.79 -10.60 1.15
C PRO A 49 6.58 -10.81 0.22
N ALA A 50 6.86 -10.96 -1.07
CA ALA A 50 5.86 -11.22 -2.10
C ALA A 50 6.23 -12.49 -2.85
N HIS A 51 5.21 -13.27 -3.20
CA HIS A 51 5.36 -14.44 -4.07
C HIS A 51 4.90 -14.05 -5.47
N VAL A 52 5.70 -14.29 -6.50
CA VAL A 52 5.28 -14.08 -7.89
C VAL A 52 5.42 -15.38 -8.66
N GLU A 53 4.29 -15.99 -8.98
CA GLU A 53 4.21 -17.28 -9.65
C GLU A 53 3.83 -17.07 -11.12
N PRO A 54 4.58 -17.62 -12.09
CA PRO A 54 4.13 -17.67 -13.47
C PRO A 54 2.97 -18.66 -13.63
N PHE A 55 2.06 -18.38 -14.55
CA PHE A 55 1.05 -19.32 -14.97
C PHE A 55 0.72 -19.14 -16.45
N PHE A 56 0.20 -20.20 -17.06
CA PHE A 56 -0.25 -20.21 -18.44
C PHE A 56 -1.78 -20.21 -18.48
N GLN A 57 -2.36 -19.52 -19.44
CA GLN A 57 -3.79 -19.62 -19.69
C GLN A 57 -4.10 -21.04 -20.20
N SER A 58 -4.86 -21.83 -19.44
CA SER A 58 -5.21 -23.20 -19.85
C SER A 58 -6.24 -23.18 -20.98
N GLY A 59 -5.98 -23.86 -22.10
CA GLY A 59 -6.94 -23.98 -23.19
C GLY A 59 -6.42 -24.71 -24.43
N ASP A 60 -5.12 -24.58 -24.72
CA ASP A 60 -4.48 -25.18 -25.90
C ASP A 60 -3.18 -25.90 -25.52
N ASP A 61 -2.80 -26.93 -26.28
CA ASP A 61 -1.60 -27.77 -26.06
C ASP A 61 -0.27 -26.98 -26.12
N THR A 62 -0.32 -25.73 -26.58
CA THR A 62 0.78 -24.75 -26.58
C THR A 62 0.29 -23.44 -25.97
N PRO A 63 0.85 -22.98 -24.84
CA PRO A 63 0.45 -21.70 -24.27
C PRO A 63 0.89 -20.54 -25.17
N ASP A 64 -0.02 -19.63 -25.49
CA ASP A 64 0.24 -18.46 -26.34
C ASP A 64 0.68 -17.22 -25.54
N ALA A 65 0.42 -17.22 -24.23
CA ALA A 65 0.71 -16.09 -23.34
C ALA A 65 1.24 -16.56 -21.99
N LEU A 66 2.18 -15.78 -21.45
CA LEU A 66 2.72 -15.95 -20.11
C LEU A 66 2.15 -14.89 -19.20
N PHE A 67 1.63 -15.33 -18.05
CA PHE A 67 1.16 -14.43 -17.02
C PHE A 67 1.93 -14.64 -15.73
N VAL A 68 1.92 -13.63 -14.87
CA VAL A 68 2.42 -13.72 -13.50
C VAL A 68 1.35 -13.31 -12.51
N SER A 69 1.29 -14.02 -11.39
CA SER A 69 0.46 -13.67 -10.23
C SER A 69 1.36 -13.30 -9.05
N ALA A 70 1.33 -12.02 -8.66
CA ALA A 70 2.01 -11.54 -7.47
C ALA A 70 1.05 -11.56 -6.26
N ARG A 71 1.37 -12.35 -5.23
CA ARG A 71 0.66 -12.42 -3.94
C ARG A 71 1.43 -11.67 -2.86
N PHE A 72 0.77 -10.76 -2.17
CA PHE A 72 1.41 -9.89 -1.17
C PHE A 72 0.45 -9.49 -0.04
N GLY A 73 1.04 -9.18 1.12
CA GLY A 73 0.32 -8.75 2.32
C GLY A 73 -0.45 -9.87 3.04
N ALA A 74 -0.98 -9.54 4.23
CA ALA A 74 -1.66 -10.49 5.12
C ALA A 74 -3.03 -10.98 4.62
N LEU A 75 -3.62 -10.31 3.62
CA LEU A 75 -4.95 -10.61 3.06
C LEU A 75 -4.91 -11.42 1.76
N ALA A 76 -3.75 -11.94 1.35
CA ALA A 76 -3.57 -12.66 0.09
C ALA A 76 -4.06 -11.84 -1.13
N ALA A 77 -3.78 -10.53 -1.16
CA ALA A 77 -4.04 -9.73 -2.34
C ALA A 77 -3.20 -10.27 -3.49
N SER A 78 -3.85 -10.51 -4.63
CA SER A 78 -3.19 -10.98 -5.85
C SER A 78 -3.30 -9.94 -6.96
N LEU A 79 -2.18 -9.71 -7.63
CA LEU A 79 -2.10 -8.93 -8.86
C LEU A 79 -1.73 -9.88 -9.99
N MET A 80 -2.48 -9.84 -11.07
CA MET A 80 -2.27 -10.69 -12.23
C MET A 80 -1.90 -9.83 -13.43
N VAL A 81 -0.80 -10.15 -14.10
CA VAL A 81 -0.27 -9.38 -15.23
C VAL A 81 0.13 -10.32 -16.35
N GLU A 82 -0.28 -9.99 -17.58
CA GLU A 82 0.22 -10.63 -18.79
C GLU A 82 1.57 -10.01 -19.14
N LEU A 83 2.56 -10.85 -19.45
CA LEU A 83 3.90 -10.39 -19.79
C LEU A 83 4.07 -10.30 -21.32
N ASP A 84 4.62 -9.19 -21.80
CA ASP A 84 5.02 -9.05 -23.20
C ASP A 84 6.35 -9.79 -23.43
N THR A 85 6.26 -11.07 -23.83
CA THR A 85 7.45 -11.90 -24.04
C THR A 85 8.30 -11.46 -25.24
N GLU A 86 7.75 -10.71 -26.20
CA GLU A 86 8.56 -10.07 -27.24
C GLU A 86 9.44 -8.97 -26.65
N GLN A 87 8.93 -8.23 -25.67
CA GLN A 87 9.71 -7.24 -24.94
C GLN A 87 10.78 -7.92 -24.08
N LEU A 88 10.41 -8.97 -23.32
CA LEU A 88 11.35 -9.70 -22.46
C LEU A 88 12.51 -10.32 -23.27
N ALA A 89 12.24 -10.84 -24.47
CA ALA A 89 13.26 -11.43 -25.34
C ALA A 89 14.30 -10.42 -25.87
N ARG A 90 14.04 -9.11 -25.75
CA ARG A 90 14.98 -8.05 -26.13
C ARG A 90 15.97 -7.72 -25.02
N ALA A 91 15.77 -8.21 -23.79
CA ALA A 91 16.71 -7.98 -22.71
C ALA A 91 18.02 -8.73 -22.96
N ASP A 92 19.14 -8.12 -22.59
CA ASP A 92 20.46 -8.74 -22.74
C ASP A 92 20.77 -9.77 -21.65
N THR A 93 20.02 -9.74 -20.54
CA THR A 93 20.22 -10.57 -19.36
C THR A 93 18.89 -10.91 -18.69
N TRP A 94 18.86 -12.00 -17.92
CA TRP A 94 17.71 -12.30 -17.06
C TRP A 94 17.49 -11.28 -15.94
N GLY A 95 18.55 -10.57 -15.52
CA GLY A 95 18.39 -9.45 -14.58
C GLY A 95 17.50 -8.36 -15.18
N GLY A 96 17.75 -8.01 -16.44
CA GLY A 96 16.90 -7.08 -17.19
C GLY A 96 15.47 -7.61 -17.39
N VAL A 97 15.28 -8.91 -17.64
CA VAL A 97 13.93 -9.50 -17.70
C VAL A 97 13.19 -9.34 -16.37
N LEU A 98 13.84 -9.62 -15.24
CA LEU A 98 13.20 -9.48 -13.92
C LEU A 98 12.91 -8.02 -13.55
N GLU A 99 13.76 -7.09 -13.97
CA GLU A 99 13.49 -5.65 -13.86
C GLU A 99 12.22 -5.29 -14.65
N MET A 100 12.11 -5.74 -15.90
CA MET A 100 10.93 -5.50 -16.74
C MET A 100 9.65 -6.10 -16.14
N VAL A 101 9.71 -7.33 -15.61
CA VAL A 101 8.57 -7.93 -14.89
C VAL A 101 8.21 -7.13 -13.64
N THR A 102 9.20 -6.62 -12.91
CA THR A 102 8.98 -5.78 -11.73
C THR A 102 8.31 -4.46 -12.12
N ASP A 103 8.71 -3.88 -13.24
CA ASP A 103 8.11 -2.67 -13.80
C ASP A 103 6.65 -2.92 -14.23
N ASP A 104 6.37 -4.01 -14.94
CA ASP A 104 5.01 -4.40 -15.33
C ASP A 104 4.09 -4.59 -14.11
N LEU A 105 4.59 -5.23 -13.04
CA LEU A 105 3.86 -5.36 -11.77
C LEU A 105 3.61 -4.01 -11.11
N ASN A 106 4.59 -3.10 -11.14
CA ASN A 106 4.44 -1.75 -10.59
C ASN A 106 3.47 -0.90 -11.39
N ASP A 107 3.48 -1.01 -12.72
CA ASP A 107 2.56 -0.31 -13.61
C ASP A 107 1.13 -0.82 -13.46
N ALA A 108 0.94 -2.14 -13.36
CA ALA A 108 -0.35 -2.74 -13.06
C ALA A 108 -0.87 -2.32 -11.68
N HIS A 109 0.00 -2.32 -10.66
CA HIS A 109 -0.34 -1.83 -9.33
C HIS A 109 -0.70 -0.33 -9.33
N ALA A 110 0.06 0.51 -10.04
CA ALA A 110 -0.25 1.92 -10.19
C ALA A 110 -1.56 2.14 -10.96
N SER A 111 -1.84 1.33 -11.97
CA SER A 111 -3.11 1.35 -12.71
C SER A 111 -4.29 0.99 -11.83
N LEU A 112 -4.14 -0.03 -10.97
CA LEU A 112 -5.13 -0.37 -9.95
C LEU A 112 -5.35 0.80 -8.99
N LEU A 113 -4.29 1.43 -8.47
CA LEU A 113 -4.41 2.60 -7.60
C LEU A 113 -5.04 3.81 -8.32
N ARG A 114 -4.88 3.96 -9.63
CA ARG A 114 -5.60 5.01 -10.39
C ARG A 114 -7.08 4.69 -10.56
N SER A 115 -7.40 3.41 -10.76
CA SER A 115 -8.77 2.93 -10.99
C SER A 115 -9.59 2.83 -9.70
N PHE A 116 -8.90 2.52 -8.60
CA PHE A 116 -9.39 2.45 -7.25
C PHE A 116 -8.46 3.30 -6.38
N PRO A 117 -8.54 4.64 -6.50
CA PRO A 117 -7.74 5.51 -5.65
C PRO A 117 -7.96 5.12 -4.20
N PRO A 118 -6.88 4.87 -3.42
CA PRO A 118 -7.03 4.75 -2.00
C PRO A 118 -7.80 5.98 -1.54
N ALA A 119 -8.74 5.81 -0.61
CA ALA A 119 -9.43 6.94 -0.03
C ALA A 119 -8.37 8.01 0.28
N PRO A 120 -8.57 9.27 -0.17
CA PRO A 120 -7.57 10.31 0.00
C PRO A 120 -7.07 10.22 1.44
N PRO A 121 -5.73 10.26 1.68
CA PRO A 121 -5.22 10.19 3.04
C PRO A 121 -6.06 11.17 3.82
N ARG A 122 -6.81 10.66 4.80
CA ARG A 122 -7.62 11.54 5.64
C ARG A 122 -6.60 12.51 6.16
N ALA A 123 -6.75 13.77 5.75
CA ALA A 123 -5.96 14.82 6.33
C ALA A 123 -6.43 14.81 7.77
N ASP A 124 -5.74 14.04 8.62
CA ASP A 124 -6.04 13.98 10.03
C ASP A 124 -5.82 15.42 10.51
N GLY A 125 -6.90 16.19 10.59
CA GLY A 125 -6.87 17.48 11.24
C GLY A 125 -6.26 17.30 12.63
N LEU A 126 -5.70 18.36 13.21
CA LEU A 126 -5.16 18.31 14.57
C LEU A 126 -6.12 17.61 15.54
N GLY A 127 -7.43 17.81 15.35
CA GLY A 127 -8.51 17.11 16.04
C GLY A 127 -8.44 15.59 15.98
N GLN A 128 -8.31 15.01 14.79
CA GLN A 128 -8.27 13.55 14.59
C GLN A 128 -6.98 12.92 15.12
N ARG A 129 -5.89 13.70 15.22
CA ARG A 129 -4.64 13.28 15.88
C ARG A 129 -4.73 13.30 17.41
N LEU A 130 -5.59 14.16 17.97
CA LEU A 130 -5.81 14.28 19.41
C LEU A 130 -6.85 13.27 19.90
N VAL A 131 -7.91 13.06 19.13
CA VAL A 131 -8.99 12.13 19.45
C VAL A 131 -9.39 11.39 18.18
N ASN A 132 -9.16 10.07 18.17
CA ASN A 132 -9.54 9.22 17.05
C ASN A 132 -10.92 8.58 17.28
N ARG A 133 -11.48 8.01 16.21
CA ARG A 133 -12.82 7.39 16.23
C ARG A 133 -12.94 6.24 17.20
N ASP A 134 -11.89 5.43 17.32
CA ASP A 134 -11.90 4.27 18.21
C ASP A 134 -12.00 4.72 19.67
N SER A 135 -11.35 5.83 20.02
CA SER A 135 -11.46 6.46 21.33
C SER A 135 -12.88 7.00 21.58
N ILE A 136 -13.50 7.65 20.59
CA ILE A 136 -14.91 8.08 20.69
C ILE A 136 -15.86 6.89 20.83
N ARG A 137 -15.61 5.78 20.15
CA ARG A 137 -16.44 4.58 20.25
C ARG A 137 -16.25 3.85 21.58
N ALA A 138 -15.05 3.85 22.15
CA ALA A 138 -14.79 3.26 23.47
C ALA A 138 -15.66 3.91 24.57
N GLU A 139 -16.02 5.18 24.44
CA GLU A 139 -16.90 5.88 25.38
C GLU A 139 -18.28 5.23 25.55
N ILE A 140 -18.75 4.42 24.60
CA ILE A 140 -20.00 3.63 24.72
C ILE A 140 -20.01 2.81 26.01
N ASP A 141 -18.86 2.23 26.33
CA ASP A 141 -18.64 1.35 27.48
C ASP A 141 -17.98 2.11 28.65
N ASP A 142 -17.05 3.01 28.34
CA ASP A 142 -16.21 3.67 29.35
C ASP A 142 -16.87 4.88 30.03
N ASN A 143 -17.89 5.48 29.41
CA ASN A 143 -18.51 6.70 29.91
C ASN A 143 -19.80 6.42 30.71
N PRO A 144 -19.75 6.45 32.06
CA PRO A 144 -20.92 6.18 32.90
C PRO A 144 -22.00 7.26 32.81
N ASN A 145 -21.70 8.43 32.21
CA ASN A 145 -22.64 9.55 32.11
C ASN A 145 -23.46 9.51 30.82
N LEU A 146 -23.20 8.57 29.91
CA LEU A 146 -24.01 8.42 28.71
C LEU A 146 -25.40 7.87 29.07
N THR A 147 -26.43 8.57 28.62
CA THR A 147 -27.78 8.01 28.64
C THR A 147 -27.89 6.91 27.59
N GLU A 148 -28.81 5.96 27.80
CA GLU A 148 -29.06 4.87 26.85
C GLU A 148 -29.38 5.39 25.42
N SER A 149 -30.08 6.52 25.33
CA SER A 149 -30.39 7.16 24.04
C SER A 149 -29.18 7.75 23.32
N GLN A 150 -28.15 8.18 24.07
CA GLN A 150 -26.91 8.70 23.51
C GLN A 150 -26.00 7.56 23.10
N ARG A 151 -25.94 6.50 23.92
CA ARG A 151 -25.22 5.26 23.60
C ARG A 151 -25.71 4.66 22.27
N LEU A 152 -27.02 4.49 22.10
CA LEU A 152 -27.59 3.96 20.87
C LEU A 152 -27.31 4.85 19.64
N ARG A 153 -27.33 6.18 19.81
CA ARG A 153 -26.96 7.11 18.74
C ARG A 153 -25.49 7.00 18.36
N LEU A 154 -24.60 6.88 19.35
CA LEU A 154 -23.17 6.72 19.13
C LEU A 154 -22.84 5.38 18.46
N MET A 155 -23.53 4.30 18.83
CA MET A 155 -23.42 2.99 18.18
C MET A 155 -23.89 3.02 16.71
N ALA A 156 -24.90 3.83 16.41
CA ALA A 156 -25.47 3.95 15.06
C ALA A 156 -24.72 4.99 14.18
N ALA A 157 -23.81 5.77 14.75
CA ALA A 157 -23.13 6.85 14.04
C ALA A 157 -22.17 6.30 12.98
N LEU A 158 -22.26 6.85 11.78
CA LEU A 158 -21.34 6.57 10.70
C LEU A 158 -19.97 7.16 11.03
N ASP A 159 -18.96 6.49 10.51
CA ASP A 159 -17.57 6.91 10.55
C ASP A 159 -17.35 8.35 10.07
N SER A 160 -18.10 8.80 9.06
CA SER A 160 -18.04 10.19 8.57
C SER A 160 -18.69 11.19 9.53
N GLU A 161 -19.77 10.80 10.20
CA GLU A 161 -20.45 11.67 11.18
C GLU A 161 -19.58 11.90 12.42
N ILE A 162 -18.83 10.89 12.84
CA ILE A 162 -17.87 11.00 13.94
C ILE A 162 -16.72 11.94 13.54
N ASP A 163 -16.21 11.83 12.31
CA ASP A 163 -15.15 12.72 11.82
C ASP A 163 -15.58 14.17 11.74
N ASP A 164 -16.77 14.41 11.18
CA ASP A 164 -17.35 15.76 11.08
C ASP A 164 -17.54 16.37 12.47
N ALA A 165 -17.97 15.57 13.46
CA ALA A 165 -18.10 16.01 14.84
C ALA A 165 -16.75 16.33 15.49
N ILE A 166 -15.72 15.52 15.27
CA ILE A 166 -14.36 15.78 15.78
C ILE A 166 -13.83 17.10 15.21
N GLU A 167 -13.97 17.32 13.90
CA GLU A 167 -13.50 18.52 13.23
C GLU A 167 -14.25 19.78 13.73
N ALA A 168 -15.57 19.70 13.87
CA ALA A 168 -16.38 20.80 14.39
C ALA A 168 -16.01 21.16 15.85
N CYS A 169 -15.81 20.15 16.70
CA CYS A 169 -15.38 20.35 18.09
C CYS A 169 -13.96 20.91 18.17
N THR A 170 -13.06 20.46 17.30
CA THR A 170 -11.65 20.92 17.27
C THR A 170 -11.56 22.40 16.96
N ARG A 171 -12.31 22.87 15.95
CA ARG A 171 -12.33 24.30 15.60
C ARG A 171 -12.76 25.19 16.78
N SER A 172 -13.76 24.75 17.52
CA SER A 172 -14.22 25.45 18.74
C SER A 172 -13.13 25.52 19.82
N VAL A 173 -12.37 24.44 20.00
CA VAL A 173 -11.25 24.39 20.96
C VAL A 173 -10.08 25.27 20.49
N GLU A 174 -9.77 25.26 19.19
CA GLU A 174 -8.74 26.12 18.61
C GLU A 174 -9.06 27.61 18.83
N ASP A 175 -10.32 28.01 18.59
CA ASP A 175 -10.77 29.39 18.83
C ASP A 175 -10.58 29.81 20.31
N GLN A 176 -10.86 28.91 21.25
CA GLN A 176 -10.62 29.15 22.68
C GLN A 176 -9.14 29.26 23.01
N LEU A 177 -8.30 28.40 22.42
CA LEU A 177 -6.86 28.43 22.62
C LEU A 177 -6.26 29.74 22.10
N TYR A 178 -6.70 30.22 20.94
CA TYR A 178 -6.26 31.50 20.39
C TYR A 178 -6.68 32.67 21.27
N ALA A 179 -7.91 32.65 21.82
CA ALA A 179 -8.35 33.68 22.75
C ALA A 179 -7.48 33.74 24.01
N VAL A 180 -7.16 32.59 24.60
CA VAL A 180 -6.25 32.49 25.78
C VAL A 180 -4.83 32.93 25.42
N HIS A 181 -4.35 32.54 24.25
CA HIS A 181 -3.03 32.96 23.75
C HIS A 181 -2.94 34.49 23.65
N ASP A 182 -3.93 35.13 23.06
CA ASP A 182 -3.96 36.58 22.87
C ASP A 182 -4.03 37.33 24.20
N GLU A 183 -4.81 36.83 25.16
CA GLU A 183 -4.87 37.37 26.53
C GLU A 183 -3.51 37.25 27.23
N LEU A 184 -2.87 36.08 27.17
CA LEU A 184 -1.56 35.87 27.77
C LEU A 184 -0.49 36.77 27.12
N GLN A 185 -0.52 36.88 25.79
CA GLN A 185 0.41 37.75 25.07
C GLN A 185 0.24 39.22 25.49
N ALA A 186 -1.00 39.69 25.64
CA ALA A 186 -1.28 41.04 26.10
C ALA A 186 -0.75 41.28 27.53
N LEU A 187 -0.95 40.32 28.44
CA LEU A 187 -0.47 40.41 29.83
C LEU A 187 1.07 40.45 29.91
N VAL A 188 1.75 39.59 29.14
CA VAL A 188 3.23 39.56 29.12
C VAL A 188 3.80 40.85 28.53
N VAL A 189 3.20 41.38 27.46
CA VAL A 189 3.62 42.68 26.90
C VAL A 189 3.43 43.80 27.92
N ALA A 190 2.30 43.83 28.65
CA ALA A 190 2.05 44.84 29.67
C ALA A 190 3.10 44.79 30.80
N ASP A 191 3.43 43.59 31.30
CA ASP A 191 4.44 43.40 32.35
C ASP A 191 5.86 43.83 31.93
N LEU A 192 6.25 43.51 30.69
CA LEU A 192 7.58 43.87 30.18
C LEU A 192 7.73 45.33 29.76
N THR A 193 6.62 46.06 29.62
CA THR A 193 6.61 47.46 29.17
C THR A 193 6.15 48.47 30.24
N SER A 194 5.72 47.98 31.41
CA SER A 194 5.43 48.79 32.61
C SER A 194 6.68 49.10 33.42
#